data_AF-X0TRP0-F1
#
_entry.id   AF-X0TRP0-F1
#
_cell.length_a   1.000
_cell.length_b   1.000
_cell.length_c   1.000
_cell.angle_alpha   90.00
_cell.angle_beta   90.00
_cell.angle_gamma   90.00
#
_symmetry.space_group_name_H-M   'P 1'
#
loop_
_entity.id
_entity.type
_entity.pdbx_description
1 polymer ?
#
loop_
_entity_poly.entity_id
_entity_poly.type
_entity_poly.pdbx_seq_one_letter_code
_entity_poly.pdbx_strand_id
1 'polypeptide(L)'
;HQRVRLARLLKQGAAADKDLAGLTAALAGQLGIRRVPTAVSVAADCPLFVCGFWRPRLVLPDRLIASLSPAERRQVILHELAHVKRHDLLWGWPVEIARMVYFFHPLVYWAAYQLRLERELCCDQLAMARGGHPPADYAQTLVQVVSHASEPAAAQSAAIVAGLTGSAGQRPVPSPSPGHRPGER
;
A
#
# COMPACT_ATOMS: atom_id res chain seq x y z
N HIS A 1 -21.42 -1.57 -8.33
CA HIS A 1 -20.35 -0.62 -8.74
C HIS A 1 -18.92 -1.13 -8.50
N GLN A 2 -18.53 -1.59 -7.30
CA GLN A 2 -17.16 -2.06 -7.02
C GLN A 2 -16.71 -3.31 -7.81
N ARG A 3 -17.57 -4.33 -8.01
CA ARG A 3 -17.22 -5.56 -8.77
C ARG A 3 -16.96 -5.30 -10.25
N VAL A 4 -17.69 -4.36 -10.86
CA VAL A 4 -17.49 -3.95 -12.27
C VAL A 4 -16.18 -3.16 -12.42
N ARG A 5 -15.87 -2.30 -11.44
CA ARG A 5 -14.59 -1.58 -11.38
C ARG A 5 -13.43 -2.55 -11.24
N LEU A 6 -13.50 -3.53 -10.33
CA LEU A 6 -12.50 -4.59 -10.19
C LEU A 6 -12.33 -5.43 -11.46
N ALA A 7 -13.43 -5.85 -12.09
CA ALA A 7 -13.38 -6.62 -13.33
C ALA A 7 -12.76 -5.82 -14.49
N ARG A 8 -13.03 -4.51 -14.55
CA ARG A 8 -12.42 -3.60 -15.54
C ARG A 8 -10.93 -3.43 -15.27
N LEU A 9 -10.52 -3.23 -14.01
CA LEU A 9 -9.11 -3.14 -13.61
C LEU A 9 -8.34 -4.42 -13.93
N LEU A 10 -8.91 -5.59 -13.64
CA LEU A 10 -8.29 -6.89 -13.95
C LEU A 10 -8.24 -7.19 -15.46
N LYS A 11 -9.14 -6.61 -16.27
CA LYS A 11 -9.08 -6.68 -17.73
C LYS A 11 -8.05 -5.72 -18.33
N GLN A 12 -7.80 -4.60 -17.67
CA GLN A 12 -6.84 -3.58 -18.09
C GLN A 12 -5.43 -3.86 -17.55
N GLY A 13 -5.29 -4.78 -16.60
CA GLY A 13 -4.01 -5.16 -16.02
C GLY A 13 -3.16 -5.98 -16.97
N ALA A 14 -1.91 -5.56 -17.15
CA ALA A 14 -0.89 -6.30 -17.88
C ALA A 14 -0.08 -7.17 -16.91
N ALA A 15 0.64 -8.16 -17.44
CA ALA A 15 1.64 -8.87 -16.64
C ALA A 15 2.65 -7.85 -16.09
N ALA A 16 2.94 -7.92 -14.79
CA ALA A 16 3.97 -7.09 -14.20
C ALA A 16 5.35 -7.42 -14.79
N ASP A 17 6.28 -6.46 -14.69
CA ASP A 17 7.66 -6.67 -15.11
C ASP A 17 8.32 -7.86 -14.38
N LYS A 18 9.30 -8.48 -15.04
CA LYS A 18 10.00 -9.69 -14.56
C LYS A 18 10.62 -9.48 -13.19
N ASP A 19 11.14 -8.28 -12.91
CA ASP A 19 11.74 -7.95 -11.62
C ASP A 19 10.70 -7.97 -10.49
N LEU A 20 9.52 -7.41 -10.74
CA LEU A 20 8.43 -7.35 -9.76
C LEU A 20 7.78 -8.72 -9.56
N ALA A 21 7.64 -9.48 -10.64
CA ALA A 21 7.20 -10.87 -10.58
C ALA A 21 8.22 -11.75 -9.81
N GLY A 22 9.51 -11.55 -10.04
CA GLY A 22 10.60 -12.23 -9.34
C GLY A 22 10.63 -11.90 -7.85
N LEU A 23 10.51 -10.61 -7.50
CA LEU A 23 10.42 -10.15 -6.11
C LEU A 23 9.20 -10.78 -5.40
N THR A 24 8.04 -10.78 -6.06
CA THR A 24 6.81 -11.38 -5.53
C THR A 24 7.00 -12.88 -5.27
N ALA A 25 7.60 -13.61 -6.22
CA ALA A 25 7.86 -15.03 -6.07
C ALA A 25 8.86 -15.33 -4.93
N ALA A 26 9.94 -14.54 -4.82
CA ALA A 26 10.92 -14.68 -3.76
C ALA A 26 10.31 -14.46 -2.37
N LEU A 27 9.51 -13.39 -2.22
CA LEU A 27 8.81 -13.07 -0.97
C LEU A 27 7.75 -14.13 -0.62
N ALA A 28 7.01 -14.62 -1.62
CA ALA A 28 6.04 -15.68 -1.42
C ALA A 28 6.72 -16.99 -0.97
N GLY A 29 7.90 -17.29 -1.50
CA GLY A 29 8.75 -18.39 -1.05
C GLY A 29 9.19 -18.23 0.40
N GLN A 30 9.64 -17.03 0.80
CA GLN A 30 10.01 -16.73 2.20
C GLN A 30 8.84 -16.92 3.17
N LEU A 31 7.63 -16.55 2.77
CA LEU A 31 6.41 -16.75 3.56
C LEU A 31 5.86 -18.19 3.47
N GLY A 32 6.41 -19.05 2.62
CA GLY A 32 5.93 -20.42 2.40
C GLY A 32 4.52 -20.46 1.83
N ILE A 33 4.19 -19.53 0.92
CA ILE A 33 2.90 -19.49 0.23
C ILE A 33 2.89 -20.54 -0.87
N ARG A 34 1.97 -21.51 -0.78
CA ARG A 34 1.90 -22.64 -1.71
C ARG A 34 1.50 -22.24 -3.13
N ARG A 35 0.66 -21.21 -3.28
CA ARG A 35 0.23 -20.66 -4.57
C ARG A 35 0.67 -19.20 -4.67
N VAL A 36 1.79 -18.98 -5.33
CA VAL A 36 2.35 -17.64 -5.55
C VAL A 36 1.35 -16.80 -6.35
N PRO A 37 0.95 -15.61 -5.86
CA PRO A 37 0.11 -14.71 -6.62
C PRO A 37 0.78 -14.25 -7.91
N THR A 38 0.04 -14.22 -9.01
CA THR A 38 0.53 -13.62 -10.25
C THR A 38 0.54 -12.09 -10.10
N ALA A 39 1.70 -11.47 -10.27
CA ALA A 39 1.84 -10.02 -10.27
C ALA A 39 1.24 -9.41 -11.54
N VAL A 40 0.32 -8.46 -11.37
CA VAL A 40 -0.40 -7.77 -12.44
C VAL A 40 -0.25 -6.27 -12.24
N SER A 41 0.32 -5.59 -13.22
CA SER A 41 0.49 -4.14 -13.26
C SER A 41 -0.77 -3.47 -13.81
N VAL A 42 -1.23 -2.39 -13.19
CA VAL A 42 -2.40 -1.64 -13.63
C VAL A 42 -2.10 -0.14 -13.64
N ALA A 43 -2.38 0.50 -14.78
CA ALA A 43 -2.35 1.95 -14.94
C ALA A 43 -3.62 2.61 -14.38
N ALA A 44 -3.93 2.38 -13.10
CA ALA A 44 -5.09 2.96 -12.44
C ALA A 44 -4.79 3.32 -10.99
N ASP A 45 -5.42 4.41 -10.53
CA ASP A 45 -5.32 4.86 -9.15
C ASP A 45 -6.16 3.95 -8.25
N CYS A 46 -5.47 2.98 -7.63
CA CYS A 46 -6.01 2.05 -6.65
C CYS A 46 -4.91 1.70 -5.65
N PRO A 47 -5.25 1.22 -4.44
CA PRO A 47 -4.24 0.65 -3.55
C PRO A 47 -3.65 -0.63 -4.15
N LEU A 48 -2.50 -1.06 -3.64
CA LEU A 48 -2.02 -2.43 -3.85
C LEU A 48 -3.03 -3.38 -3.18
N PHE A 49 -3.38 -4.49 -3.82
CA PHE A 49 -4.22 -5.51 -3.18
C PHE A 49 -4.05 -6.88 -3.82
N VAL A 50 -4.37 -7.94 -3.09
CA VAL A 50 -4.51 -9.29 -3.65
C VAL A 50 -5.98 -9.66 -3.86
N CYS A 51 -6.28 -10.27 -5.00
CA CYS A 51 -7.61 -10.80 -5.29
C CYS A 51 -7.57 -12.18 -5.94
N GLY A 52 -8.71 -12.89 -5.90
CA GLY A 52 -8.87 -14.19 -6.53
C GLY A 52 -8.61 -15.35 -5.57
N PHE A 53 -9.59 -16.27 -5.51
CA PHE A 53 -9.55 -17.40 -4.58
C PHE A 53 -8.68 -18.57 -5.09
N TRP A 54 -8.92 -18.99 -6.34
CA TRP A 54 -8.23 -20.15 -6.93
C TRP A 54 -6.89 -19.80 -7.56
N ARG A 55 -6.82 -18.59 -8.14
CA ARG A 55 -5.65 -18.03 -8.84
C ARG A 55 -5.41 -16.62 -8.28
N PRO A 56 -4.70 -16.50 -7.15
CA PRO A 56 -4.47 -15.19 -6.54
C PRO A 56 -3.67 -14.31 -7.50
N ARG A 57 -4.05 -13.04 -7.57
CA ARG A 57 -3.41 -12.01 -8.38
C ARG A 57 -3.05 -10.84 -7.48
N LEU A 58 -1.78 -10.48 -7.46
CA LEU A 58 -1.27 -9.28 -6.78
C LEU A 58 -1.39 -8.11 -7.75
N VAL A 59 -2.33 -7.21 -7.49
CA VAL A 59 -2.59 -6.04 -8.33
C VAL A 59 -1.70 -4.91 -7.85
N LEU A 60 -0.90 -4.38 -8.78
CA LEU A 60 0.20 -3.46 -8.55
C LEU A 60 -0.08 -2.18 -9.37
N PRO A 61 -0.46 -1.08 -8.73
CA PRO A 61 -0.65 0.19 -9.42
C PRO A 61 0.70 0.73 -9.89
N ASP A 62 0.86 0.99 -11.19
CA ASP A 62 2.17 1.37 -11.75
C ASP A 62 2.72 2.65 -11.12
N ARG A 63 1.84 3.62 -10.85
CA ARG A 63 2.20 4.88 -10.20
C ARG A 63 2.70 4.69 -8.77
N LEU A 64 2.03 3.84 -8.00
CA LEU A 64 2.42 3.54 -6.62
C LEU A 64 3.76 2.82 -6.60
N ILE A 65 3.94 1.82 -7.45
CA ILE A 65 5.21 1.08 -7.50
C ILE A 65 6.37 1.99 -7.94
N ALA A 66 6.14 2.90 -8.89
CA ALA A 66 7.13 3.86 -9.32
C ALA A 66 7.56 4.84 -8.22
N SER A 67 6.64 5.26 -7.34
CA SER A 67 6.95 6.20 -6.25
C SER A 67 7.63 5.58 -5.03
N LEU A 68 7.62 4.25 -4.91
CA LEU A 68 8.23 3.54 -3.80
C LEU A 68 9.69 3.16 -4.10
N SER A 69 10.55 3.28 -3.08
CA SER A 69 11.91 2.75 -3.09
C SER A 69 11.92 1.21 -3.14
N PRO A 70 13.05 0.55 -3.51
CA PRO A 70 13.13 -0.91 -3.52
C PRO A 70 12.81 -1.56 -2.16
N ALA A 71 13.19 -0.90 -1.06
CA ALA A 71 12.90 -1.34 0.30
C ALA A 71 11.40 -1.20 0.62
N GLU A 72 10.81 -0.05 0.31
CA GLU A 72 9.36 0.18 0.47
C GLU A 72 8.54 -0.82 -0.34
N ARG A 73 8.85 -1.03 -1.63
CA ARG A 73 8.16 -2.02 -2.47
C ARG A 73 8.16 -3.41 -1.84
N ARG A 74 9.32 -3.82 -1.30
CA ARG A 74 9.46 -5.10 -0.61
C ARG A 74 8.53 -5.18 0.61
N GLN A 75 8.45 -4.12 1.41
CA GLN A 75 7.59 -4.07 2.60
C GLN A 75 6.11 -4.15 2.24
N VAL A 76 5.64 -3.35 1.27
CA VAL A 76 4.22 -3.34 0.87
C VAL A 76 3.82 -4.69 0.26
N ILE A 77 4.65 -5.26 -0.62
CA ILE A 77 4.37 -6.58 -1.21
C ILE A 77 4.33 -7.65 -0.12
N LEU A 78 5.22 -7.60 0.86
CA LEU A 78 5.25 -8.55 1.96
C LEU A 78 3.98 -8.46 2.83
N HIS A 79 3.49 -7.25 3.12
CA HIS A 79 2.21 -7.02 3.79
C HIS A 79 1.04 -7.64 3.01
N GLU A 80 1.02 -7.43 1.70
CA GLU A 80 -0.06 -7.94 0.83
C GLU A 80 -0.01 -9.47 0.69
N LEU A 81 1.20 -10.04 0.66
CA LEU A 81 1.39 -11.48 0.72
C LEU A 81 1.06 -12.08 2.10
N ALA A 82 1.16 -11.30 3.18
CA ALA A 82 0.72 -11.74 4.51
C ALA A 82 -0.79 -12.03 4.53
N HIS A 83 -1.61 -11.19 3.90
CA HIS A 83 -3.04 -11.46 3.72
C HIS A 83 -3.31 -12.77 2.98
N VAL A 84 -2.51 -13.07 1.94
CA VAL A 84 -2.61 -14.33 1.19
C VAL A 84 -2.23 -15.51 2.07
N LYS A 85 -1.12 -15.40 2.80
CA LYS A 85 -0.61 -16.47 3.67
C LYS A 85 -1.60 -16.80 4.79
N ARG A 86 -2.29 -15.80 5.32
CA ARG A 86 -3.29 -15.96 6.39
C ARG A 86 -4.67 -16.33 5.90
N HIS A 87 -4.86 -16.43 4.58
CA HIS A 87 -6.11 -16.86 3.97
C HIS A 87 -7.27 -15.91 4.36
N ASP A 88 -7.01 -14.62 4.47
CA ASP A 88 -7.99 -13.64 4.97
C ASP A 88 -9.27 -13.60 4.11
N LEU A 89 -9.13 -13.87 2.81
CA LEU A 89 -10.24 -14.04 1.88
C LEU A 89 -11.16 -15.22 2.24
N LEU A 90 -10.65 -16.28 2.85
CA LEU A 90 -11.44 -17.41 3.34
C LEU A 90 -12.13 -17.09 4.65
N TRP A 91 -11.40 -16.50 5.59
CA TRP A 91 -11.94 -16.13 6.90
C TRP A 91 -12.96 -15.00 6.85
N GLY A 92 -13.04 -14.24 5.74
CA GLY A 92 -14.11 -13.27 5.51
C GLY A 92 -15.50 -13.90 5.42
N TRP A 93 -15.62 -15.11 4.86
CA TRP A 93 -16.94 -15.70 4.56
C TRP A 93 -17.80 -16.00 5.79
N PRO A 94 -17.28 -16.64 6.86
CA PRO A 94 -18.08 -16.88 8.06
C PRO A 94 -18.65 -15.60 8.68
N VAL A 95 -17.88 -14.51 8.67
CA VAL A 95 -18.33 -13.22 9.20
C VAL A 95 -19.43 -12.61 8.34
N GLU A 96 -19.28 -12.66 7.01
CA GLU A 96 -20.33 -12.14 6.12
C GLU A 96 -21.61 -12.98 6.21
N ILE A 97 -21.50 -14.31 6.36
CA ILE A 97 -22.66 -15.17 6.64
C ILE A 97 -23.31 -14.80 7.98
N ALA A 98 -22.51 -14.60 9.04
CA ALA A 98 -23.03 -14.17 10.33
C ALA A 98 -23.76 -12.82 10.23
N ARG A 99 -23.23 -11.86 9.46
CA ARG A 99 -23.89 -10.57 9.19
C ARG A 99 -25.21 -10.73 8.43
N MET A 100 -25.30 -11.69 7.51
CA MET A 100 -26.54 -11.96 6.78
C MET A 100 -27.61 -12.59 7.69
N VAL A 101 -27.22 -13.56 8.52
CA VAL A 101 -28.14 -14.26 9.43
C VAL A 101 -28.58 -13.36 10.59
N TYR A 102 -27.66 -12.58 11.15
CA TYR A 102 -27.88 -11.72 12.31
C TYR A 102 -27.84 -10.23 11.95
N PHE A 103 -28.40 -9.86 10.80
CA PHE A 103 -28.33 -8.49 10.28
C PHE A 103 -28.92 -7.43 11.23
N PHE A 104 -29.82 -7.82 12.14
CA PHE A 104 -30.44 -6.96 13.15
C PHE A 104 -29.62 -6.84 14.44
N HIS A 105 -28.56 -7.63 14.61
CA HIS A 105 -27.80 -7.68 15.86
C HIS A 105 -26.55 -6.77 15.81
N PRO A 106 -26.48 -5.67 16.58
CA PRO A 106 -25.38 -4.71 16.51
C PRO A 106 -24.01 -5.34 16.85
N LEU A 107 -23.97 -6.30 17.78
CA LEU A 107 -22.73 -7.00 18.13
C LEU A 107 -22.04 -7.71 16.96
N VAL A 108 -22.77 -8.13 15.92
CA VAL A 108 -22.14 -8.81 14.77
C VAL A 108 -21.34 -7.82 13.93
N TYR A 109 -21.80 -6.56 13.83
CA TYR A 109 -21.03 -5.49 13.18
C TYR A 109 -19.80 -5.11 14.00
N TRP A 110 -19.93 -5.05 15.33
CA TRP A 110 -18.79 -4.80 16.22
C TRP A 110 -17.76 -5.93 16.15
N ALA A 111 -18.19 -7.20 16.21
CA ALA A 111 -17.30 -8.35 16.06
C ALA A 111 -16.60 -8.38 14.69
N ALA A 112 -17.32 -8.03 13.62
CA ALA A 112 -16.73 -7.91 12.29
C ALA A 112 -15.67 -6.80 12.21
N TYR A 113 -15.89 -5.68 12.90
CA TYR A 113 -14.91 -4.61 13.02
C TYR A 113 -13.65 -5.07 13.79
N GLN A 114 -13.84 -5.70 14.95
CA GLN A 114 -12.70 -6.20 15.75
C GLN A 114 -11.89 -7.25 15.01
N LEU A 115 -12.56 -8.17 14.32
CA LEU A 115 -11.85 -9.16 13.51
C LEU A 115 -11.06 -8.53 12.37
N ARG A 116 -11.56 -7.44 11.78
CA ARG A 116 -10.80 -6.69 10.76
C ARG A 116 -9.56 -6.06 11.38
N LEU A 117 -9.68 -5.42 12.54
CA LEU A 117 -8.54 -4.81 13.24
C LEU A 117 -7.46 -5.85 13.58
N GLU A 118 -7.86 -6.99 14.15
CA GLU A 118 -6.93 -8.09 14.48
C GLU A 118 -6.25 -8.68 13.23
N ARG A 119 -6.96 -8.70 12.09
CA ARG A 119 -6.35 -9.11 10.82
C ARG A 119 -5.24 -8.18 10.41
N GLU A 120 -5.49 -6.87 10.37
CA GLU A 120 -4.47 -5.89 10.01
C GLU A 120 -3.26 -5.98 10.95
N LEU A 121 -3.49 -6.01 12.28
CA LEU A 121 -2.41 -6.11 13.27
C LEU A 121 -1.52 -7.35 13.08
N CYS A 122 -2.13 -8.51 12.84
CA CYS A 122 -1.37 -9.74 12.60
C CYS A 122 -0.65 -9.73 11.24
N CYS A 123 -1.20 -9.08 10.22
CA CYS A 123 -0.53 -8.89 8.93
C CYS A 123 0.67 -7.96 9.07
N ASP A 124 0.52 -6.85 9.80
CA ASP A 124 1.61 -5.92 10.13
C ASP A 124 2.73 -6.62 10.89
N GLN A 125 2.40 -7.41 11.92
CA GLN A 125 3.39 -8.18 12.67
C GLN A 125 4.15 -9.17 11.78
N LEU A 126 3.46 -9.87 10.87
CA LEU A 126 4.11 -10.80 9.95
C LEU A 126 5.01 -10.06 8.95
N ALA A 127 4.56 -8.92 8.44
CA ALA A 127 5.33 -8.08 7.53
C ALA A 127 6.58 -7.52 8.23
N MET A 128 6.46 -7.01 9.45
CA MET A 128 7.61 -6.54 10.23
C MET A 128 8.59 -7.67 10.53
N ALA A 129 8.11 -8.83 10.96
CA ALA A 129 8.94 -9.98 11.30
C ALA A 129 9.76 -10.52 10.12
N ARG A 130 9.30 -10.32 8.88
CA ARG A 130 9.96 -10.81 7.66
C ARG A 130 10.55 -9.71 6.78
N GLY A 131 10.22 -8.45 7.07
CA GLY A 131 10.66 -7.27 6.34
C GLY A 131 12.11 -6.91 6.64
N GLY A 132 12.59 -7.18 7.86
CA GLY A 132 13.97 -6.89 8.25
C GLY A 132 14.28 -5.39 8.36
N HIS A 133 13.25 -4.55 8.43
CA HIS A 133 13.36 -3.10 8.54
C HIS A 133 12.86 -2.60 9.91
N PRO A 134 13.34 -1.45 10.37
CA PRO A 134 12.82 -0.78 11.56
C PRO A 134 11.30 -0.53 11.47
N PRO A 135 10.56 -0.57 12.60
CA PRO A 135 9.13 -0.27 12.61
C PRO A 135 8.78 1.12 12.05
N ALA A 136 9.66 2.10 12.21
CA ALA A 136 9.46 3.47 11.72
C ALA A 136 9.40 3.52 10.18
N ASP A 137 10.34 2.85 9.50
CA ASP A 137 10.41 2.80 8.03
C ASP A 137 9.17 2.10 7.45
N TYR A 138 8.71 1.03 8.13
CA TYR A 138 7.48 0.33 7.77
C TYR A 138 6.25 1.25 7.89
N ALA A 139 6.11 1.94 9.02
CA ALA A 139 4.99 2.86 9.24
C ALA A 139 4.99 4.00 8.21
N GLN A 140 6.15 4.56 7.88
CA GLN A 140 6.28 5.60 6.86
C GLN A 140 5.85 5.09 5.47
N THR A 141 6.25 3.86 5.13
CA THR A 141 5.85 3.20 3.88
C THR A 141 4.33 3.05 3.80
N LEU A 142 3.68 2.59 4.87
CA LEU A 142 2.21 2.46 4.90
C LEU A 142 1.51 3.81 4.75
N VAL A 143 2.00 4.87 5.43
CA VAL A 143 1.46 6.22 5.29
C VAL A 143 1.57 6.70 3.84
N GLN A 144 2.71 6.47 3.19
CA GLN A 144 2.92 6.82 1.78
C GLN A 144 1.94 6.09 0.86
N VAL A 145 1.74 4.78 1.07
CA VAL A 145 0.77 3.97 0.29
C VAL A 145 -0.66 4.49 0.46
N VAL A 146 -1.09 4.74 1.69
CA VAL A 146 -2.44 5.25 1.98
C VAL A 146 -2.65 6.64 1.39
N SER A 147 -1.63 7.49 1.43
CA SER A 147 -1.67 8.84 0.85
C SER A 147 -1.88 8.78 -0.66
N HIS A 148 -1.13 7.91 -1.37
CA HIS A 148 -1.30 7.71 -2.81
C HIS A 148 -2.68 7.17 -3.19
N ALA A 149 -3.27 6.31 -2.35
CA ALA A 149 -4.61 5.78 -2.58
C ALA A 149 -5.74 6.79 -2.30
N SER A 150 -5.45 7.82 -1.48
CA SER A 150 -6.43 8.82 -1.03
C SER A 150 -6.44 10.09 -1.88
N GLU A 151 -5.38 10.36 -2.64
CA GLU A 151 -5.32 11.55 -3.47
C GLU A 151 -6.33 11.48 -4.64
N PRO A 152 -7.12 12.53 -4.90
CA PRO A 152 -7.96 12.60 -6.08
C PRO A 152 -7.07 12.72 -7.33
N ALA A 153 -7.42 12.00 -8.40
CA ALA A 153 -6.65 11.92 -9.65
C ALA A 153 -6.24 13.28 -10.26
N ALA A 154 -6.98 14.36 -9.95
CA ALA A 154 -6.67 15.73 -10.36
C ALA A 154 -5.49 16.37 -9.60
N ALA A 155 -5.34 16.10 -8.30
CA ALA A 155 -4.25 16.64 -7.48
C ALA A 155 -2.89 16.00 -7.84
N GLN A 156 -2.91 14.71 -8.17
CA GLN A 156 -1.72 13.96 -8.60
C GLN A 156 -1.15 14.43 -9.94
N SER A 157 -2.00 14.82 -10.88
CA SER A 157 -1.59 15.34 -12.19
C SER A 157 -0.89 16.70 -12.08
N ALA A 158 -1.30 17.53 -11.10
CA ALA A 158 -0.68 18.82 -10.82
C ALA A 158 0.72 18.67 -10.18
N ALA A 159 0.95 17.64 -9.38
CA ALA A 159 2.28 17.36 -8.82
C ALA A 159 3.32 17.01 -9.90
N ILE A 160 2.90 16.34 -10.98
CA ILE A 160 3.75 16.05 -12.14
C ILE A 160 4.05 17.33 -12.93
N VAL A 161 3.06 18.20 -13.14
CA VAL A 161 3.30 19.51 -13.79
C VAL A 161 4.26 20.33 -12.94
N ALA A 162 4.04 20.43 -11.62
CA ALA A 162 4.94 21.14 -10.72
C ALA A 162 6.37 20.54 -10.69
N GLY A 163 6.49 19.21 -10.79
CA GLY A 163 7.78 18.52 -10.90
C GLY A 163 8.47 18.68 -12.27
N LEU A 164 7.71 18.80 -13.36
CA LEU A 164 8.21 19.02 -14.73
C LEU A 164 8.47 20.50 -15.04
N THR A 165 7.76 21.45 -14.42
CA THR A 165 7.92 22.89 -14.66
C THR A 165 9.05 23.53 -13.85
N GLY A 166 9.83 22.73 -13.14
CA GLY A 166 11.06 23.19 -12.51
C GLY A 166 10.83 23.89 -11.17
N SER A 167 11.70 23.51 -10.23
CA SER A 167 12.05 24.27 -9.04
C SER A 167 12.47 25.69 -9.42
N ALA A 168 11.52 26.62 -9.52
CA ALA A 168 11.78 28.05 -9.60
C ALA A 168 12.00 28.59 -8.18
N GLY A 169 13.27 28.58 -7.76
CA GLY A 169 13.85 29.56 -6.84
C GLY A 169 13.30 29.62 -5.42
N GLN A 170 13.84 28.77 -4.53
CA GLN A 170 14.01 29.20 -3.13
C GLN A 170 14.98 30.39 -3.12
N ARG A 171 14.42 31.60 -2.99
CA ARG A 171 15.22 32.77 -2.61
C ARG A 171 15.78 32.51 -1.20
N PRO A 172 17.10 32.64 -0.98
CA PRO A 172 17.63 32.59 0.37
C PRO A 172 17.09 33.77 1.17
N VAL A 173 16.52 33.47 2.34
CA VAL A 173 16.16 34.45 3.37
C VAL A 173 17.46 35.12 3.83
N PRO A 174 17.58 36.46 3.81
CA PRO A 174 18.75 37.12 4.35
C PRO A 174 18.79 36.95 5.87
N SER A 175 19.85 36.34 6.37
CA SER A 175 20.19 36.27 7.80
C SER A 175 20.48 37.68 8.34
N PRO A 176 20.00 38.04 9.55
CA PRO A 176 20.30 39.33 10.15
C PRO A 176 21.80 39.43 10.52
N SER A 177 22.46 40.48 10.03
CA SER A 177 23.86 40.80 10.34
C SER A 177 24.08 41.02 11.85
N PRO A 178 25.21 40.56 12.42
CA PRO A 178 25.56 40.86 13.80
C PRO A 178 25.97 42.35 13.92
N GLY A 179 25.26 43.07 14.79
CA GLY A 179 25.55 44.46 15.13
C GLY A 179 26.94 44.63 15.71
N HIS A 180 27.77 45.39 15.02
CA HIS A 180 29.06 45.87 15.46
C HIS A 180 28.83 46.99 16.50
N ARG A 181 29.23 46.78 17.76
CA ARG A 181 29.32 47.86 18.75
C ARG A 181 30.60 48.66 18.48
N PRO A 182 30.55 49.99 18.27
CA PRO A 182 31.73 50.82 18.19
C PRO A 182 32.27 51.11 19.60
N GLY A 183 33.59 51.19 19.71
CA GLY A 183 34.32 51.41 20.95
C GLY A 183 34.00 52.72 21.65
N GLU A 184 34.03 52.67 22.97
CA GLU A 184 34.37 53.79 23.83
C GLU A 184 35.81 53.63 24.32
N ARG A 185 36.40 54.78 24.62
CA ARG A 185 37.83 55.11 24.71
C ARG A 185 38.59 54.40 25.83
#